data_AF-A0A7S4CPS8-F1
#
_entry.id   AF-A0A7S4CPS8-F1
#
_cell.length_a   1.000
_cell.length_b   1.000
_cell.length_c   1.000
_cell.angle_alpha   90.00
_cell.angle_beta   90.00
_cell.angle_gamma   90.00
#
_symmetry.space_group_name_H-M   'P 1'
#
loop_
_entity.id
_entity.type
_entity.pdbx_description
1 polymer ?
#
loop_
_entity_poly.entity_id
_entity_poly.type
_entity_poly.pdbx_seq_one_letter_code
_entity_poly.pdbx_strand_id
1 'polypeptide(L)'
;YKSFLVYDEVDLQKHVCHQSPSKASKAALQGSWGRPQWQERLSERGILDVALRHRWTVDTRGAGWKYPLFTEDGEMGHAWRFKSFGDDQKAAKYKWFGSTPGERPQYYFAPGTSLSDEVQHCGGVLIIGNGEPAVLTLRAVGMWNCTCWFGEEQIPPNFVDDCLRWGVRTVLNYPDNDVIGLRSSDKLQALLQGTGIQYKAYLLEDLPPSADLNDLWVAVGFNKDRFLHALAEYPRFSADAKEDTPGQWAAETWGARPAFIEEGADAPQPQWDGVSGVSSGQACTPRDGSTAVAQCKARKRKQYSGGESWGMPLNQCHNSVVTTDAACP
;
A
#
# COMPACT_ATOMS: atom_id res chain seq x y z
N TYR A 1 -9.78 -13.44 -29.28
CA TYR A 1 -9.13 -12.75 -28.16
C TYR A 1 -7.62 -13.04 -28.13
N LYS A 2 -6.87 -12.71 -29.20
CA LYS A 2 -5.43 -13.02 -29.31
C LYS A 2 -4.56 -11.80 -29.70
N SER A 3 -5.05 -10.58 -29.45
CA SER A 3 -4.41 -9.36 -29.93
C SER A 3 -4.67 -8.18 -28.98
N PHE A 4 -4.24 -8.29 -27.74
CA PHE A 4 -4.01 -7.16 -26.84
C PHE A 4 -2.80 -7.57 -25.99
N LEU A 5 -1.86 -6.66 -25.74
CA LEU A 5 -0.50 -6.87 -25.18
C LEU A 5 0.61 -7.04 -26.24
N VAL A 6 0.82 -6.00 -27.05
CA VAL A 6 2.17 -5.68 -27.55
C VAL A 6 2.43 -4.23 -27.18
N TYR A 7 3.30 -4.01 -26.20
CA TYR A 7 3.91 -2.71 -25.98
C TYR A 7 5.08 -2.62 -26.97
N ASP A 8 5.04 -1.67 -27.89
CA ASP A 8 6.22 -1.29 -28.66
C ASP A 8 7.19 -0.55 -27.71
N GLU A 9 8.36 -1.15 -27.47
CA GLU A 9 9.47 -0.47 -26.81
C GLU A 9 9.93 0.69 -27.68
N VAL A 10 9.54 1.92 -27.32
CA VAL A 10 10.08 3.11 -27.96
C VAL A 10 11.50 3.35 -27.43
N ASP A 11 12.44 3.18 -28.35
CA ASP A 11 13.88 3.36 -28.34
C ASP A 11 14.37 4.59 -27.52
N LEU A 12 14.82 4.35 -26.27
CA LEU A 12 15.48 5.33 -25.39
C LEU A 12 17.02 5.13 -25.32
N GLN A 13 17.63 4.38 -26.24
CA GLN A 13 19.06 3.98 -26.15
C GLN A 13 20.03 4.73 -27.07
N LYS A 14 19.80 6.00 -27.41
CA LYS A 14 20.76 6.76 -28.23
C LYS A 14 21.44 7.88 -27.46
N HIS A 15 22.52 7.51 -26.77
CA HIS A 15 23.82 8.21 -26.62
C HIS A 15 24.48 7.92 -25.27
N VAL A 16 25.13 6.75 -25.15
CA VAL A 16 26.16 6.53 -24.12
C VAL A 16 27.44 6.09 -24.82
N CYS A 17 28.46 6.93 -24.74
CA CYS A 17 29.81 6.65 -25.25
C CYS A 17 30.45 5.56 -24.37
N HIS A 18 30.56 4.34 -24.90
CA HIS A 18 31.21 3.21 -24.22
C HIS A 18 32.73 3.40 -24.15
N GLN A 19 33.23 3.95 -23.04
CA GLN A 19 34.58 3.65 -22.59
C GLN A 19 34.52 2.42 -21.68
N SER A 20 35.04 1.28 -22.15
CA SER A 20 35.12 0.05 -21.36
C SER A 20 36.14 0.23 -20.23
N PRO A 21 35.72 0.18 -18.95
CA PRO A 21 36.66 0.26 -17.84
C PRO A 21 37.58 -0.97 -17.83
N SER A 22 38.87 -0.74 -17.54
CA SER A 22 39.89 -1.80 -17.48
C SER A 22 39.52 -2.91 -16.49
N LYS A 23 39.97 -4.15 -16.73
CA LYS A 23 39.73 -5.31 -15.83
C LYS A 23 40.18 -5.05 -14.39
N ALA A 24 41.16 -4.15 -14.17
CA ALA A 24 41.65 -3.79 -12.85
C ALA A 24 40.70 -2.88 -12.05
N SER A 25 39.83 -2.09 -12.71
CA SER A 25 38.89 -1.22 -11.99
C SER A 25 37.56 -1.89 -11.62
N LYS A 26 37.20 -3.03 -12.25
CA LYS A 26 36.01 -3.80 -11.89
C LYS A 26 36.15 -4.57 -10.57
N ALA A 27 37.34 -5.07 -10.25
CA ALA A 27 37.57 -5.83 -9.02
C ALA A 27 37.76 -4.92 -7.78
N ALA A 28 38.28 -3.69 -7.95
CA ALA A 28 38.51 -2.76 -6.85
C ALA A 28 37.25 -1.96 -6.43
N LEU A 29 36.23 -1.89 -7.29
CA LEU A 29 34.91 -1.31 -6.97
C LEU A 29 33.91 -2.34 -6.42
N GLN A 30 34.30 -3.61 -6.30
CA GLN A 30 33.55 -4.68 -5.65
C GLN A 30 33.90 -4.82 -4.16
N GLY A 31 34.36 -3.74 -3.52
CA GLY A 31 34.18 -3.61 -2.07
C GLY A 31 32.68 -3.58 -1.81
N SER A 32 32.12 -4.73 -1.43
CA SER A 32 30.68 -4.95 -1.28
C SER A 32 30.13 -4.09 -0.16
N TRP A 33 29.82 -2.83 -0.44
CA TRP A 33 28.80 -2.11 0.29
C TRP A 33 27.50 -2.85 -0.03
N GLY A 34 27.19 -3.88 0.76
CA GLY A 34 25.98 -4.67 0.62
C GLY A 34 24.78 -3.72 0.51
N ARG A 35 23.80 -4.08 -0.33
CA ARG A 35 22.58 -3.28 -0.43
C ARG A 35 22.01 -3.08 0.98
N PRO A 36 21.52 -1.89 1.33
CA PRO A 36 20.80 -1.72 2.58
C PRO A 36 19.68 -2.76 2.69
N GLN A 37 19.51 -3.36 3.87
CA GLN A 37 18.57 -4.47 4.11
C GLN A 37 17.14 -4.19 3.58
N TRP A 38 16.69 -2.94 3.62
CA TRP A 38 15.37 -2.55 3.12
C TRP A 38 15.24 -2.65 1.60
N GLN A 39 16.33 -2.45 0.85
CA GLN A 39 16.39 -2.63 -0.60
C GLN A 39 16.42 -4.10 -0.94
N GLU A 40 17.16 -4.90 -0.16
CA GLU A 40 17.21 -6.35 -0.31
C GLU A 40 15.80 -6.96 -0.22
N ARG A 41 15.00 -6.57 0.78
CA ARG A 41 13.60 -7.00 0.92
C ARG A 41 12.70 -6.66 -0.29
N LEU A 42 12.91 -5.52 -0.93
CA LEU A 42 12.17 -5.17 -2.17
C LEU A 42 12.74 -5.91 -3.40
N SER A 43 14.04 -6.22 -3.38
CA SER A 43 14.72 -6.99 -4.40
C SER A 43 14.29 -8.45 -4.39
N GLU A 44 14.13 -9.04 -3.20
CA GLU A 44 13.56 -10.39 -2.98
C GLU A 44 12.12 -10.51 -3.49
N ARG A 45 11.40 -9.39 -3.58
CA ARG A 45 10.06 -9.29 -4.14
C ARG A 45 10.05 -8.93 -5.63
N GLY A 46 11.21 -8.68 -6.23
CA GLY A 46 11.33 -8.28 -7.64
C GLY A 46 10.69 -6.93 -7.97
N ILE A 47 10.57 -6.02 -7.00
CA ILE A 47 9.89 -4.72 -7.16
C ILE A 47 10.75 -3.51 -6.76
N LEU A 48 12.03 -3.71 -6.41
CA LEU A 48 12.92 -2.63 -5.96
C LEU A 48 12.95 -1.44 -6.93
N ASP A 49 13.23 -1.68 -8.21
CA ASP A 49 13.39 -0.59 -9.18
C ASP A 49 12.10 0.22 -9.38
N VAL A 50 10.95 -0.46 -9.37
CA VAL A 50 9.64 0.20 -9.48
C VAL A 50 9.31 0.95 -8.20
N ALA A 51 9.56 0.37 -7.03
CA ALA A 51 9.38 1.03 -5.75
C ALA A 51 10.22 2.32 -5.65
N LEU A 52 11.48 2.29 -6.10
CA LEU A 52 12.34 3.49 -6.17
C LEU A 52 11.76 4.56 -7.11
N ARG A 53 11.25 4.17 -8.28
CA ARG A 53 10.53 5.10 -9.19
C ARG A 53 9.27 5.69 -8.55
N HIS A 54 8.58 4.90 -7.72
CA HIS A 54 7.46 5.33 -6.86
C HIS A 54 7.90 6.09 -5.60
N ARG A 55 9.19 6.44 -5.49
CA ARG A 55 9.77 7.19 -4.38
C ARG A 55 9.58 6.51 -3.03
N TRP A 56 9.57 5.18 -3.01
CA TRP A 56 9.67 4.43 -1.76
C TRP A 56 11.07 4.59 -1.18
N THR A 57 11.11 5.05 0.07
CA THR A 57 12.35 5.23 0.84
C THR A 57 12.26 4.46 2.15
N VAL A 58 13.38 4.25 2.83
CA VAL A 58 13.35 3.79 4.23
C VAL A 58 12.86 4.92 5.14
N ASP A 59 12.04 4.60 6.13
CA ASP A 59 11.80 5.52 7.25
C ASP A 59 13.01 5.50 8.19
N THR A 60 13.70 6.62 8.35
CA THR A 60 14.86 6.70 9.25
C THR A 60 14.51 6.51 10.72
N ARG A 61 13.22 6.57 11.07
CA ARG A 61 12.72 6.42 12.44
C ARG A 61 12.09 5.05 12.72
N GLY A 62 11.97 4.18 11.71
CA GLY A 62 11.25 2.92 11.84
C GLY A 62 11.74 1.84 10.88
N ALA A 63 11.51 0.58 11.26
CA ALA A 63 11.79 -0.56 10.39
C ALA A 63 10.68 -0.71 9.33
N GLY A 64 10.64 0.20 8.35
CA GLY A 64 9.65 0.16 7.27
C GLY A 64 9.95 1.07 6.09
N TRP A 65 9.16 0.92 5.03
CA TRP A 65 9.16 1.79 3.88
C TRP A 65 8.20 2.94 4.09
N LYS A 66 8.62 4.13 3.68
CA LYS A 66 7.81 5.35 3.61
C LYS A 66 7.72 5.79 2.15
N TYR A 67 6.55 6.18 1.69
CA TYR A 67 6.35 6.62 0.32
C TYR A 67 5.28 7.72 0.23
N PRO A 68 5.42 8.65 -0.73
CA PRO A 68 4.39 9.64 -1.00
C PRO A 68 3.21 8.99 -1.70
N LEU A 69 2.03 9.59 -1.56
CA LEU A 69 0.88 9.24 -2.38
C LEU A 69 0.77 10.22 -3.54
N PHE A 70 0.32 9.72 -4.68
CA PHE A 70 0.10 10.51 -5.89
C PHE A 70 -1.40 10.72 -6.10
N THR A 71 -1.73 11.74 -6.87
CA THR A 71 -3.08 11.99 -7.40
C THR A 71 -3.34 11.11 -8.63
N GLU A 72 -4.58 11.12 -9.13
CA GLU A 72 -4.95 10.33 -10.32
C GLU A 72 -4.18 10.74 -11.58
N ASP A 73 -3.69 11.98 -11.64
CA ASP A 73 -2.85 12.52 -12.71
C ASP A 73 -1.37 12.16 -12.56
N GLY A 74 -1.00 11.42 -11.51
CA GLY A 74 0.37 11.03 -11.21
C GLY A 74 1.19 12.12 -10.52
N GLU A 75 0.57 13.23 -10.12
CA GLU A 75 1.21 14.31 -9.38
C GLU A 75 1.34 13.98 -7.89
N MET A 76 2.42 14.43 -7.27
CA MET A 76 2.68 14.14 -5.86
C MET A 76 1.67 14.86 -4.95
N GLY A 77 0.91 14.08 -4.18
CA GLY A 77 -0.02 14.59 -3.18
C GLY A 77 0.66 15.02 -1.88
N HIS A 78 -0.16 15.43 -0.91
CA HIS A 78 0.30 15.89 0.41
C HIS A 78 0.49 14.75 1.43
N ALA A 79 -0.19 13.61 1.22
CA ALA A 79 -0.16 12.48 2.13
C ALA A 79 1.06 11.58 1.90
N TRP A 80 1.49 10.91 2.97
CA TRP A 80 2.50 9.87 2.94
C TRP A 80 2.01 8.63 3.68
N ARG A 81 2.42 7.46 3.21
CA ARG A 81 2.12 6.18 3.87
C ARG A 81 3.41 5.49 4.29
N PHE A 82 3.30 4.72 5.36
CA PHE A 82 4.35 3.83 5.84
C PHE A 82 3.85 2.41 5.90
N LYS A 83 4.74 1.47 5.57
CA LYS A 83 4.54 0.02 5.68
C LYS A 83 5.73 -0.57 6.43
N SER A 84 5.50 -1.31 7.52
CA SER A 84 6.57 -2.00 8.24
C SER A 84 7.26 -3.08 7.37
N PHE A 85 8.53 -3.35 7.63
CA PHE A 85 9.29 -4.41 6.94
C PHE A 85 8.85 -5.83 7.36
N GLY A 86 8.35 -5.97 8.58
CA GLY A 86 7.96 -7.24 9.17
C GLY A 86 6.55 -7.22 9.70
N ASP A 87 6.04 -8.41 9.93
CA ASP A 87 4.72 -8.68 10.51
C ASP A 87 4.75 -8.70 12.05
N ASP A 88 5.74 -8.03 12.66
CA ASP A 88 5.77 -7.89 14.13
C ASP A 88 4.54 -7.12 14.58
N GLN A 89 3.59 -7.85 15.15
CA GLN A 89 2.27 -7.35 15.54
C GLN A 89 2.33 -6.26 16.62
N LYS A 90 3.48 -6.06 17.27
CA LYS A 90 3.65 -4.98 18.26
C LYS A 90 3.69 -3.60 17.61
N ALA A 91 4.11 -3.50 16.35
CA ALA A 91 4.13 -2.24 15.61
C ALA A 91 2.98 -2.19 14.59
N ALA A 92 2.33 -1.02 14.45
CA ALA A 92 1.31 -0.85 13.43
C ALA A 92 1.89 -1.11 12.03
N LYS A 93 1.32 -2.10 11.32
CA LYS A 93 1.73 -2.52 9.96
C LYS A 93 1.71 -1.35 8.97
N TYR A 94 0.73 -0.46 9.11
CA TYR A 94 0.57 0.73 8.27
C TYR A 94 0.38 2.00 9.10
N LYS A 95 0.93 3.12 8.62
CA LYS A 95 0.74 4.46 9.22
C LYS A 95 0.56 5.53 8.15
N TRP A 96 -0.17 6.58 8.51
CA TRP A 96 -0.39 7.77 7.68
C TRP A 96 0.38 8.97 8.23
N PHE A 97 0.91 9.80 7.34
CA PHE A 97 1.53 11.08 7.69
C PHE A 97 1.05 12.18 6.73
N GLY A 98 1.04 13.42 7.23
CA GLY A 98 0.74 14.60 6.41
C GLY A 98 -0.74 14.79 6.06
N SER A 99 -1.64 13.90 6.48
CA SER A 99 -3.08 13.97 6.20
C SER A 99 -3.91 13.66 7.45
N THR A 100 -5.01 14.38 7.64
CA THR A 100 -6.05 14.00 8.61
C THR A 100 -6.91 12.85 8.06
N PRO A 101 -7.69 12.11 8.88
CA PRO A 101 -8.50 10.99 8.40
C PRO A 101 -9.43 11.31 7.22
N GLY A 102 -9.98 12.52 7.14
CA GLY A 102 -10.86 12.94 6.04
C GLY A 102 -10.15 13.36 4.75
N GLU A 103 -8.83 13.55 4.81
CA GLU A 103 -8.00 13.98 3.66
C GLU A 103 -7.18 12.84 3.06
N ARG A 104 -7.25 11.63 3.65
CA ARG A 104 -6.49 10.47 3.18
C ARG A 104 -6.91 10.13 1.75
N PRO A 105 -5.96 10.00 0.81
CA PRO A 105 -6.26 9.46 -0.51
C PRO A 105 -6.93 8.09 -0.37
N GLN A 106 -7.90 7.82 -1.22
CA GLN A 106 -8.62 6.54 -1.24
C GLN A 106 -7.85 5.48 -2.04
N TYR A 107 -7.07 5.91 -3.03
CA TYR A 107 -6.34 5.06 -3.96
C TYR A 107 -4.82 5.26 -3.89
N TYR A 108 -4.08 4.24 -4.29
CA TYR A 108 -2.66 4.29 -4.56
C TYR A 108 -2.41 4.44 -6.06
N PHE A 109 -2.09 5.66 -6.48
CA PHE A 109 -1.71 5.96 -7.86
C PHE A 109 -0.19 5.95 -8.05
N ALA A 110 0.23 5.72 -9.28
CA ALA A 110 1.63 5.72 -9.67
C ALA A 110 2.11 7.13 -10.07
N PRO A 111 3.39 7.47 -9.87
CA PRO A 111 3.92 8.78 -10.25
C PRO A 111 3.97 8.96 -11.78
N GLY A 112 3.77 10.21 -12.21
CA GLY A 112 4.12 10.70 -13.54
C GLY A 112 3.27 10.17 -14.70
N THR A 113 2.16 9.48 -14.42
CA THR A 113 1.22 8.98 -15.43
C THR A 113 -0.21 9.15 -14.93
N SER A 114 -1.10 9.71 -15.76
CA SER A 114 -2.53 9.78 -15.45
C SER A 114 -3.17 8.39 -15.57
N LEU A 115 -3.87 7.94 -14.53
CA LEU A 115 -4.54 6.63 -14.56
C LEU A 115 -5.60 6.58 -15.68
N SER A 116 -6.33 7.68 -15.90
CA SER A 116 -7.36 7.75 -16.95
C SER A 116 -6.76 7.52 -18.34
N ASP A 117 -5.61 8.15 -18.62
CA ASP A 117 -4.91 7.99 -19.89
C ASP A 117 -4.45 6.54 -20.09
N GLU A 118 -3.88 5.91 -19.05
CA GLU A 118 -3.43 4.51 -19.10
C GLU A 118 -4.60 3.53 -19.28
N VAL A 119 -5.73 3.76 -18.59
CA VAL A 119 -6.96 2.98 -18.75
C VAL A 119 -7.48 3.09 -20.19
N GLN A 120 -7.55 4.30 -20.74
CA GLN A 120 -8.01 4.53 -22.10
C GLN A 120 -7.08 3.93 -23.14
N HIS A 121 -5.76 4.05 -22.95
CA HIS A 121 -4.75 3.41 -23.79
C HIS A 121 -4.93 1.88 -23.82
N CYS A 122 -5.30 1.29 -22.68
CA CYS A 122 -5.64 -0.13 -22.54
C CYS A 122 -7.10 -0.47 -22.92
N GLY A 123 -7.78 0.36 -23.71
CA GLY A 123 -9.12 0.07 -24.22
C GLY A 123 -10.23 0.12 -23.16
N GLY A 124 -10.02 0.86 -22.07
CA GLY A 124 -10.94 0.96 -20.94
C GLY A 124 -10.78 -0.17 -19.93
N VAL A 125 -9.62 -0.83 -19.86
CA VAL A 125 -9.36 -1.87 -18.86
C VAL A 125 -8.69 -1.25 -17.63
N LEU A 126 -9.21 -1.52 -16.43
CA LEU A 126 -8.58 -1.21 -15.15
C LEU A 126 -8.25 -2.49 -14.40
N ILE A 127 -7.04 -2.60 -13.86
CA ILE A 127 -6.62 -3.71 -13.01
C ILE A 127 -6.59 -3.24 -11.54
N ILE A 128 -7.32 -3.93 -10.67
CA ILE A 128 -7.31 -3.70 -9.23
C ILE A 128 -6.36 -4.69 -8.57
N GLY A 129 -5.28 -4.18 -7.99
CA GLY A 129 -4.40 -4.94 -7.10
C GLY A 129 -4.98 -5.04 -5.68
N ASN A 130 -4.68 -6.12 -4.97
CA ASN A 130 -5.02 -6.35 -3.56
C ASN A 130 -4.29 -5.39 -2.60
N GLY A 131 -3.18 -4.79 -3.05
CA GLY A 131 -2.43 -3.79 -2.29
C GLY A 131 -1.29 -3.18 -3.08
N GLU A 132 -0.51 -2.31 -2.43
CA GLU A 132 0.55 -1.57 -3.13
C GLU A 132 1.65 -2.46 -3.74
N PRO A 133 2.12 -3.55 -3.09
CA PRO A 133 3.09 -4.45 -3.72
C PRO A 133 2.59 -5.07 -5.02
N ALA A 134 1.29 -5.37 -5.13
CA ALA A 134 0.70 -5.88 -6.36
C ALA A 134 0.64 -4.82 -7.45
N VAL A 135 0.30 -3.56 -7.11
CA VAL A 135 0.40 -2.44 -8.05
C VAL A 135 1.85 -2.27 -8.53
N LEU A 136 2.83 -2.31 -7.62
CA LEU A 136 4.25 -2.27 -8.00
C LEU A 136 4.66 -3.45 -8.89
N THR A 137 4.10 -4.64 -8.66
CA THR A 137 4.33 -5.85 -9.47
C THR A 137 3.77 -5.69 -10.88
N LEU A 138 2.51 -5.25 -11.01
CA LEU A 138 1.88 -4.96 -12.30
C LEU A 138 2.70 -3.92 -13.09
N ARG A 139 3.17 -2.88 -12.40
CA ARG A 139 4.05 -1.85 -12.99
C ARG A 139 5.43 -2.41 -13.37
N ALA A 140 5.97 -3.38 -12.63
CA ALA A 140 7.22 -4.05 -12.97
C ALA A 140 7.12 -4.81 -14.30
N VAL A 141 5.95 -5.37 -14.61
CA VAL A 141 5.70 -6.06 -15.89
C VAL A 141 5.17 -5.14 -17.00
N GLY A 142 5.03 -3.85 -16.72
CA GLY A 142 4.59 -2.84 -17.69
C GLY A 142 3.07 -2.77 -17.87
N MET A 143 2.28 -3.16 -16.86
CA MET A 143 0.85 -2.87 -16.81
C MET A 143 0.64 -1.57 -16.04
N TRP A 144 0.31 -0.50 -16.75
CA TRP A 144 0.24 0.86 -16.20
C TRP A 144 -1.18 1.26 -15.75
N ASN A 145 -2.20 0.63 -16.34
CA ASN A 145 -3.63 0.80 -16.06
C ASN A 145 -4.09 0.06 -14.78
N CYS A 146 -3.37 0.26 -13.68
CA CYS A 146 -3.63 -0.43 -12.42
C CYS A 146 -3.64 0.52 -11.22
N THR A 147 -4.46 0.22 -10.22
CA THR A 147 -4.51 0.90 -8.93
C THR A 147 -4.92 -0.07 -7.82
N CYS A 148 -4.87 0.38 -6.57
CA CYS A 148 -5.50 -0.29 -5.44
C CYS A 148 -6.04 0.77 -4.47
N TRP A 149 -6.85 0.36 -3.50
CA TRP A 149 -7.23 1.21 -2.37
C TRP A 149 -6.57 0.71 -1.08
N PHE A 150 -6.71 1.50 -0.01
CA PHE A 150 -6.02 1.24 1.25
C PHE A 150 -6.84 0.35 2.19
N GLY A 151 -6.54 -0.94 2.17
CA GLY A 151 -7.21 -1.96 2.95
C GLY A 151 -8.23 -2.70 2.10
N GLU A 152 -8.05 -4.00 1.94
CA GLU A 152 -8.68 -4.79 0.87
C GLU A 152 -10.21 -4.66 0.79
N GLU A 153 -10.90 -4.55 1.93
CA GLU A 153 -12.37 -4.43 1.96
C GLU A 153 -12.92 -3.00 1.94
N GLN A 154 -12.04 -2.00 1.93
CA GLN A 154 -12.40 -0.58 2.01
C GLN A 154 -12.60 0.01 0.61
N ILE A 155 -13.48 -0.61 -0.19
CA ILE A 155 -13.81 -0.14 -1.53
C ILE A 155 -14.34 1.30 -1.41
N PRO A 156 -13.76 2.27 -2.14
CA PRO A 156 -14.21 3.66 -2.05
C PRO A 156 -15.69 3.81 -2.45
N PRO A 157 -16.48 4.62 -1.73
CA PRO A 157 -17.92 4.72 -1.96
C PRO A 157 -18.29 5.28 -3.34
N ASN A 158 -17.41 6.08 -3.94
CA ASN A 158 -17.53 6.69 -5.26
C ASN A 158 -16.80 5.90 -6.36
N PHE A 159 -16.41 4.65 -6.12
CA PHE A 159 -15.61 3.87 -7.07
C PHE A 159 -16.25 3.70 -8.45
N VAL A 160 -17.59 3.57 -8.53
CA VAL A 160 -18.30 3.48 -9.82
C VAL A 160 -18.17 4.78 -10.60
N ASP A 161 -18.41 5.92 -9.95
CA ASP A 161 -18.28 7.25 -10.57
C ASP A 161 -16.85 7.51 -11.03
N ASP A 162 -15.87 7.11 -10.22
CA ASP A 162 -14.45 7.18 -10.57
C ASP A 162 -14.12 6.31 -11.78
N CYS A 163 -14.62 5.07 -11.84
CA CYS A 163 -14.45 4.21 -13.01
C CYS A 163 -15.03 4.82 -14.29
N LEU A 164 -16.24 5.39 -14.21
CA LEU A 164 -16.86 6.08 -15.36
C LEU A 164 -16.03 7.28 -15.80
N ARG A 165 -15.53 8.07 -14.84
CA ARG A 165 -14.67 9.24 -15.08
C ARG A 165 -13.33 8.86 -15.72
N TRP A 166 -12.74 7.73 -15.34
CA TRP A 166 -11.51 7.19 -15.93
C TRP A 166 -11.74 6.47 -17.27
N GLY A 167 -12.98 6.36 -17.76
CA GLY A 167 -13.29 5.66 -19.01
C GLY A 167 -13.20 4.13 -18.91
N VAL A 168 -13.35 3.56 -17.71
CA VAL A 168 -13.31 2.11 -17.48
C VAL A 168 -14.54 1.45 -18.09
N ARG A 169 -14.29 0.38 -18.85
CA ARG A 169 -15.27 -0.54 -19.44
C ARG A 169 -15.15 -1.94 -18.86
N THR A 170 -13.97 -2.30 -18.36
CA THR A 170 -13.71 -3.60 -17.74
C THR A 170 -12.80 -3.44 -16.54
N VAL A 171 -13.21 -3.99 -15.40
CA VAL A 171 -12.39 -4.13 -14.20
C VAL A 171 -11.90 -5.58 -14.12
N LEU A 172 -10.59 -5.75 -14.03
CA LEU A 172 -9.92 -7.02 -13.73
C LEU A 172 -9.48 -7.02 -12.26
N ASN A 173 -9.73 -8.10 -11.54
CA ASN A 173 -9.33 -8.27 -10.16
C ASN A 173 -8.65 -9.64 -9.96
N TYR A 174 -7.59 -9.66 -9.18
CA TYR A 174 -6.87 -10.87 -8.77
C TYR A 174 -6.84 -10.83 -7.24
N PRO A 175 -7.91 -11.30 -6.57
CA PRO A 175 -8.02 -11.21 -5.12
C PRO A 175 -6.98 -12.10 -4.44
N ASP A 176 -6.63 -11.79 -3.19
CA ASP A 176 -5.78 -12.65 -2.38
C ASP A 176 -6.41 -14.04 -2.27
N ASN A 177 -5.57 -15.08 -2.23
CA ASN A 177 -6.01 -16.47 -2.08
C ASN A 177 -6.47 -16.77 -0.64
N ASP A 178 -7.40 -15.96 -0.12
CA ASP A 178 -8.03 -16.11 1.19
C ASP A 178 -9.46 -15.57 1.23
N VAL A 179 -10.11 -15.74 2.38
CA VAL A 179 -11.51 -15.37 2.59
C VAL A 179 -11.76 -13.87 2.46
N ILE A 180 -10.78 -13.03 2.83
CA ILE A 180 -10.94 -11.57 2.80
C ILE A 180 -10.86 -11.09 1.35
N GLY A 181 -9.92 -11.61 0.57
CA GLY A 181 -9.80 -11.31 -0.85
C GLY A 181 -11.03 -11.73 -1.64
N LEU A 182 -11.51 -12.95 -1.44
CA LEU A 182 -12.74 -13.43 -2.09
C LEU A 182 -13.96 -12.57 -1.72
N ARG A 183 -14.10 -12.21 -0.44
CA ARG A 183 -15.18 -11.34 0.02
C ARG A 183 -15.10 -9.93 -0.57
N SER A 184 -13.90 -9.38 -0.74
CA SER A 184 -13.71 -8.09 -1.40
C SER A 184 -14.09 -8.15 -2.87
N SER A 185 -13.69 -9.22 -3.58
CA SER A 185 -14.06 -9.46 -4.98
C SER A 185 -15.59 -9.59 -5.15
N ASP A 186 -16.27 -10.32 -4.27
CA ASP A 186 -17.73 -10.44 -4.26
C ASP A 186 -18.42 -9.06 -4.10
N LYS A 187 -17.94 -8.23 -3.16
CA LYS A 187 -18.47 -6.87 -2.96
C LYS A 187 -18.25 -6.00 -4.19
N LEU A 188 -17.08 -6.11 -4.82
CA LEU A 188 -16.75 -5.36 -6.03
C LEU A 188 -17.64 -5.77 -7.22
N GLN A 189 -17.89 -7.07 -7.38
CA GLN A 189 -18.83 -7.56 -8.38
C GLN A 189 -20.24 -7.00 -8.17
N ALA A 190 -20.74 -7.07 -6.94
CA ALA A 190 -22.06 -6.54 -6.59
C ALA A 190 -22.16 -5.04 -6.83
N LEU A 191 -21.10 -4.29 -6.50
CA LEU A 191 -21.03 -2.84 -6.71
C LEU A 191 -21.08 -2.46 -8.20
N LEU A 192 -20.46 -3.26 -9.08
CA LEU A 192 -20.41 -2.99 -10.52
C LEU A 192 -21.64 -3.53 -11.28
N GLN A 193 -22.47 -4.34 -10.64
CA GLN A 193 -23.66 -4.93 -11.27
C GLN A 193 -24.63 -3.85 -11.76
N GLY A 194 -25.04 -3.94 -13.03
CA GLY A 194 -25.98 -2.99 -13.65
C GLY A 194 -25.37 -1.64 -14.08
N THR A 195 -24.09 -1.39 -13.82
CA THR A 195 -23.40 -0.15 -14.23
C THR A 195 -22.97 -0.13 -15.70
N GLY A 196 -22.98 -1.29 -16.37
CA GLY A 196 -22.43 -1.47 -17.72
C GLY A 196 -20.92 -1.73 -17.75
N ILE A 197 -20.22 -1.60 -16.62
CA ILE A 197 -18.81 -1.96 -16.48
C ILE A 197 -18.71 -3.49 -16.31
N GLN A 198 -17.92 -4.14 -17.16
CA GLN A 198 -17.68 -5.57 -17.03
C GLN A 198 -16.75 -5.85 -15.85
N TYR A 199 -17.06 -6.84 -15.04
CA TYR A 199 -16.19 -7.31 -13.97
C TYR A 199 -15.66 -8.71 -14.26
N LYS A 200 -14.36 -8.92 -14.05
CA LYS A 200 -13.72 -10.25 -14.15
C LYS A 200 -12.75 -10.41 -12.98
N ALA A 201 -13.02 -11.38 -12.12
CA ALA A 201 -12.08 -11.82 -11.10
C ALA A 201 -11.39 -13.11 -11.52
N TYR A 202 -10.14 -13.31 -11.11
CA TYR A 202 -9.31 -14.47 -11.47
C TYR A 202 -8.71 -15.07 -10.20
N LEU A 203 -8.98 -16.34 -9.94
CA LEU A 203 -8.57 -16.99 -8.70
C LEU A 203 -7.12 -17.45 -8.78
N LEU A 204 -6.31 -17.13 -7.76
CA LEU A 204 -4.92 -17.57 -7.64
C LEU A 204 -4.80 -18.96 -6.99
N GLU A 205 -5.65 -19.91 -7.39
CA GLU A 205 -5.85 -21.19 -6.68
C GLU A 205 -4.61 -22.11 -6.66
N ASP A 206 -3.73 -21.99 -7.66
CA ASP A 206 -2.46 -22.74 -7.73
C ASP A 206 -1.37 -22.20 -6.80
N LEU A 207 -1.61 -21.06 -6.14
CA LEU A 207 -0.67 -20.47 -5.19
C LEU A 207 -0.99 -20.85 -3.74
N PRO A 208 -0.02 -20.71 -2.83
CA PRO A 208 -0.27 -20.93 -1.41
C PRO A 208 -1.43 -20.08 -0.85
N PRO A 209 -1.95 -20.46 0.34
CA PRO A 209 -2.95 -19.68 1.06
C PRO A 209 -2.47 -18.23 1.30
N SER A 210 -3.36 -17.26 1.14
CA SER A 210 -3.07 -15.82 1.26
C SER A 210 -1.99 -15.31 0.30
N ALA A 211 -1.68 -16.06 -0.76
CA ALA A 211 -0.79 -15.58 -1.80
C ALA A 211 -1.46 -14.47 -2.63
N ASP A 212 -0.64 -13.52 -3.08
CA ASP A 212 -1.05 -12.41 -3.90
C ASP A 212 -0.34 -12.37 -5.27
N LEU A 213 -0.58 -11.31 -6.05
CA LEU A 213 0.08 -11.11 -7.35
C LEU A 213 1.62 -11.00 -7.24
N ASN A 214 2.16 -10.51 -6.13
CA ASN A 214 3.61 -10.44 -5.93
C ASN A 214 4.18 -11.84 -5.66
N ASP A 215 3.46 -12.71 -4.97
CA ASP A 215 3.87 -14.11 -4.79
C ASP A 215 3.89 -14.87 -6.12
N LEU A 216 2.91 -14.65 -7.00
CA LEU A 216 2.96 -15.16 -8.38
C LEU A 216 4.21 -14.68 -9.12
N TRP A 217 4.53 -13.39 -9.00
CA TRP A 217 5.69 -12.78 -9.63
C TRP A 217 7.02 -13.39 -9.17
N VAL A 218 7.13 -13.65 -7.87
CA VAL A 218 8.26 -14.38 -7.27
C VAL A 218 8.29 -15.83 -7.78
N ALA A 219 7.15 -16.52 -7.81
CA ALA A 219 7.07 -17.92 -8.23
C ALA A 219 7.50 -18.15 -9.68
N VAL A 220 7.23 -17.21 -10.58
CA VAL A 220 7.69 -17.27 -11.98
C VAL A 220 9.13 -16.76 -12.17
N GLY A 221 9.84 -16.44 -11.09
CA GLY A 221 11.24 -16.01 -11.10
C GLY A 221 11.45 -14.65 -11.76
N PHE A 222 10.52 -13.71 -11.56
CA PHE A 222 10.56 -12.38 -12.17
C PHE A 222 10.63 -12.38 -13.70
N ASN A 223 10.06 -13.42 -14.33
CA ASN A 223 9.97 -13.50 -15.79
C ASN A 223 8.63 -12.92 -16.26
N LYS A 224 8.69 -11.78 -16.95
CA LYS A 224 7.53 -11.04 -17.45
C LYS A 224 6.60 -11.92 -18.30
N ASP A 225 7.13 -12.66 -19.27
CA ASP A 225 6.30 -13.44 -20.19
C ASP A 225 5.56 -14.57 -19.48
N ARG A 226 6.24 -15.26 -18.55
CA ARG A 226 5.63 -16.30 -17.71
C ARG A 226 4.56 -15.72 -16.79
N PHE A 227 4.80 -14.54 -16.21
CA PHE A 227 3.81 -13.85 -15.38
C PHE A 227 2.54 -13.52 -16.18
N LEU A 228 2.71 -12.90 -17.35
CA LEU A 228 1.60 -12.52 -18.22
C LEU A 228 0.84 -13.75 -18.74
N HIS A 229 1.55 -14.83 -19.07
CA HIS A 229 0.93 -16.09 -19.42
C HIS A 229 0.11 -16.67 -18.26
N ALA A 230 0.66 -16.69 -17.03
CA ALA A 230 -0.07 -17.16 -15.86
C ALA A 230 -1.34 -16.34 -15.60
N LEU A 231 -1.26 -15.00 -15.68
CA LEU A 231 -2.44 -14.14 -15.51
C LEU A 231 -3.56 -14.39 -16.53
N ALA A 232 -3.21 -14.85 -17.74
CA ALA A 232 -4.17 -15.14 -18.80
C ALA A 232 -4.87 -16.49 -18.62
N GLU A 233 -4.22 -17.45 -17.96
CA GLU A 233 -4.69 -18.83 -17.80
C GLU A 233 -5.48 -19.07 -16.51
N TYR A 234 -5.35 -18.20 -15.49
CA TYR A 234 -6.10 -18.38 -14.24
C TYR A 234 -7.61 -18.46 -14.47
N PRO A 235 -8.32 -19.34 -13.74
CA PRO A 235 -9.74 -19.52 -13.91
C PRO A 235 -10.47 -18.26 -13.46
N ARG A 236 -11.52 -17.93 -14.21
CA ARG A 236 -12.38 -16.81 -13.86
C ARG A 236 -13.24 -17.19 -12.66
N PHE A 237 -13.22 -16.36 -11.65
CA PHE A 237 -14.23 -16.38 -10.61
C PHE A 237 -15.59 -16.03 -11.22
N SER A 238 -16.57 -16.91 -11.02
CA SER A 238 -17.96 -16.68 -11.39
C SER A 238 -18.82 -16.84 -10.15
N ALA A 239 -19.54 -15.79 -9.75
CA ALA A 239 -20.54 -15.89 -8.69
C ALA A 239 -21.67 -16.88 -9.03
N ASP A 240 -21.92 -17.14 -10.32
CA ASP A 240 -22.92 -18.11 -10.77
C ASP A 240 -22.50 -19.57 -10.51
N ALA A 241 -21.24 -19.82 -10.11
CA ALA A 241 -20.81 -21.13 -9.64
C ALA A 241 -21.32 -21.45 -8.21
N LYS A 242 -22.06 -20.54 -7.56
CA LYS A 242 -22.62 -20.68 -6.21
C LYS A 242 -23.95 -21.46 -6.17
N GLU A 243 -24.06 -22.59 -6.89
CA GLU A 243 -25.12 -23.57 -6.57
C GLU A 243 -24.79 -24.41 -5.32
N ASP A 244 -23.57 -24.33 -4.79
CA ASP A 244 -23.22 -24.92 -3.49
C ASP A 244 -23.01 -23.85 -2.41
N THR A 245 -24.00 -23.78 -1.52
CA THR A 245 -24.14 -23.07 -0.24
C THR A 245 -23.06 -22.02 0.14
N PRO A 246 -23.44 -20.73 0.32
CA PRO A 246 -22.59 -19.71 0.93
C PRO A 246 -22.12 -20.15 2.34
N GLY A 247 -20.92 -20.75 2.41
CA GLY A 247 -20.35 -21.29 3.65
C GLY A 247 -19.53 -22.56 3.48
N GLN A 248 -19.73 -23.37 2.43
CA GLN A 248 -18.99 -24.64 2.27
C GLN A 248 -17.56 -24.46 1.76
N TRP A 249 -17.28 -23.48 0.90
CA TRP A 249 -15.94 -23.28 0.33
C TRP A 249 -14.87 -22.92 1.38
N ALA A 250 -15.27 -22.21 2.45
CA ALA A 250 -14.39 -21.90 3.58
C ALA A 250 -14.24 -23.06 4.58
N ALA A 251 -15.16 -24.02 4.58
CA ALA A 251 -15.17 -25.14 5.52
C ALA A 251 -14.59 -26.44 4.93
N GLU A 252 -14.75 -26.68 3.63
CA GLU A 252 -14.34 -27.92 2.95
C GLU A 252 -12.92 -27.85 2.37
N THR A 253 -12.51 -26.70 1.81
CA THR A 253 -11.17 -26.53 1.24
C THR A 253 -10.10 -26.22 2.31
N TRP A 254 -10.54 -25.74 3.47
CA TRP A 254 -9.69 -25.26 4.55
C TRP A 254 -10.11 -25.95 5.84
N GLY A 255 -9.71 -27.22 5.96
CA GLY A 255 -10.09 -28.13 7.04
C GLY A 255 -10.31 -27.40 8.36
N ALA A 256 -11.53 -27.53 8.89
CA ALA A 256 -12.03 -26.93 10.11
C ALA A 256 -10.90 -26.59 11.10
N ARG A 257 -10.61 -25.30 11.25
CA ARG A 257 -9.90 -24.83 12.45
C ARG A 257 -10.69 -25.36 13.65
N PRO A 258 -10.06 -26.03 14.64
CA PRO A 258 -10.77 -26.39 15.86
C PRO A 258 -11.36 -25.10 16.43
N ALA A 259 -12.64 -25.17 16.77
CA ALA A 259 -13.36 -24.08 17.40
C ALA A 259 -12.49 -23.51 18.51
N PHE A 260 -12.18 -22.22 18.42
CA PHE A 260 -11.65 -21.49 19.56
C PHE A 260 -12.69 -21.66 20.67
N ILE A 261 -12.34 -22.44 21.68
CA ILE A 261 -13.10 -22.47 22.93
C ILE A 261 -12.98 -21.05 23.46
N GLU A 262 -14.10 -20.33 23.51
CA GLU A 262 -14.23 -19.17 24.40
C GLU A 262 -14.09 -19.70 25.83
N GLU A 263 -12.86 -19.76 26.34
CA GLU A 263 -12.64 -19.89 27.77
C GLU A 263 -13.13 -18.60 28.42
N GLY A 264 -14.26 -18.73 29.09
CA GLY A 264 -14.88 -17.70 29.89
C GLY A 264 -13.92 -17.13 30.93
N ALA A 265 -14.18 -15.87 31.25
CA ALA A 265 -13.64 -15.19 32.40
C ALA A 265 -13.87 -16.03 33.67
N ASP A 266 -12.78 -16.43 34.32
CA ASP A 266 -12.57 -16.51 35.78
C ASP A 266 -11.53 -17.60 36.10
N ALA A 267 -10.25 -17.22 36.01
CA ALA A 267 -9.17 -17.97 36.64
C ALA A 267 -8.28 -16.98 37.43
N PRO A 268 -8.07 -17.20 38.75
CA PRO A 268 -7.27 -16.31 39.58
C PRO A 268 -5.78 -16.38 39.20
N GLN A 269 -5.15 -15.20 39.19
CA GLN A 269 -3.71 -15.03 38.97
C GLN A 269 -2.90 -15.84 40.00
N PRO A 270 -1.87 -16.61 39.59
CA PRO A 270 -0.97 -17.23 40.54
C PRO A 270 -0.08 -16.15 41.17
N GLN A 271 -0.21 -16.03 42.48
CA GLN A 271 0.63 -15.26 43.37
C GLN A 271 2.02 -15.92 43.42
N TRP A 272 3.02 -15.25 42.86
CA TRP A 272 4.41 -15.70 42.95
C TRP A 272 5.00 -15.23 44.27
N ASP A 273 5.04 -16.14 45.24
CA ASP A 273 5.78 -15.98 46.47
C ASP A 273 7.29 -16.00 46.19
N GLY A 274 7.98 -15.08 46.87
CA GLY A 274 9.39 -14.80 46.67
C GLY A 274 10.31 -15.94 47.05
N VAL A 275 11.44 -16.00 46.34
CA VAL A 275 12.63 -16.68 46.82
C VAL A 275 13.72 -15.63 47.01
N SER A 276 14.02 -15.45 48.28
CA SER A 276 15.17 -14.76 48.85
C SER A 276 16.47 -15.54 48.57
N GLY A 277 17.57 -14.81 48.32
CA GLY A 277 18.90 -15.36 48.57
C GLY A 277 20.05 -14.79 47.74
N VAL A 278 20.92 -14.03 48.44
CA VAL A 278 22.39 -14.01 48.31
C VAL A 278 22.94 -13.28 47.05
N SER A 279 23.89 -12.34 47.06
CA SER A 279 24.99 -12.02 47.99
C SER A 279 25.44 -10.56 47.83
N SER A 280 25.94 -10.04 48.94
CA SER A 280 26.78 -8.85 49.09
C SER A 280 28.05 -8.87 48.23
N GLY A 281 28.35 -7.77 47.56
CA GLY A 281 29.62 -7.58 46.85
C GLY A 281 29.95 -6.12 46.55
N GLN A 282 30.68 -5.50 47.49
CA GLN A 282 31.68 -4.44 47.33
C GLN A 282 31.32 -3.08 46.71
N ALA A 283 31.44 -2.07 47.57
CA ALA A 283 31.57 -0.66 47.26
C ALA A 283 32.98 -0.32 46.75
N CYS A 284 33.05 0.52 45.72
CA CYS A 284 34.16 1.45 45.49
C CYS A 284 33.54 2.79 45.06
N THR A 285 33.78 3.83 45.85
CA THR A 285 33.56 5.23 45.47
C THR A 285 34.67 5.67 44.50
N PRO A 286 34.38 6.67 43.66
CA PRO A 286 35.04 7.95 43.93
C PRO A 286 34.16 9.18 43.76
N ARG A 287 34.74 10.25 44.30
CA ARG A 287 34.30 11.62 44.51
C ARG A 287 34.05 12.45 43.24
N ASP A 288 33.25 13.48 43.48
CA ASP A 288 33.26 14.85 42.95
C ASP A 288 32.92 15.11 41.48
N GLY A 289 31.89 15.93 41.29
CA GLY A 289 31.47 16.47 39.99
C GLY A 289 30.21 17.31 40.10
N SER A 290 30.35 18.51 40.64
CA SER A 290 29.34 19.57 40.71
C SER A 290 28.60 19.83 39.39
N THR A 291 27.27 19.93 39.43
CA THR A 291 26.54 20.90 38.60
C THR A 291 25.16 21.20 39.19
N ALA A 292 24.99 22.45 39.58
CA ALA A 292 23.70 23.04 39.90
C ALA A 292 22.95 23.33 38.61
N VAL A 293 21.72 22.82 38.45
CA VAL A 293 20.74 23.36 37.50
C VAL A 293 19.37 23.40 38.16
N ALA A 294 18.74 24.55 37.97
CA ALA A 294 17.54 25.07 38.59
C ALA A 294 16.31 24.15 38.54
N GLN A 295 15.63 24.05 39.68
CA GLN A 295 14.22 23.65 39.76
C GLN A 295 13.34 24.85 39.39
N CYS A 296 12.54 24.72 38.33
CA CYS A 296 11.39 25.60 38.10
C CYS A 296 10.11 24.76 38.14
N LYS A 297 9.46 24.74 39.31
CA LYS A 297 8.11 24.20 39.50
C LYS A 297 7.09 25.27 39.11
N ALA A 298 6.47 25.16 37.94
CA ALA A 298 5.29 25.94 37.60
C ALA A 298 4.02 25.14 37.95
N ARG A 299 3.34 25.57 39.02
CA ARG A 299 1.98 25.15 39.41
C ARG A 299 0.98 25.71 38.39
N LYS A 300 0.17 24.87 37.75
CA LYS A 300 -1.06 25.33 37.07
C LYS A 300 -2.21 25.37 38.07
N ARG A 301 -2.74 26.58 38.32
CA ARG A 301 -4.04 26.82 38.97
C ARG A 301 -5.16 26.48 37.97
N LYS A 302 -6.17 25.74 38.44
CA LYS A 302 -7.53 25.66 37.88
C LYS A 302 -8.40 26.72 38.56
N GLN A 303 -9.50 27.11 37.89
CA GLN A 303 -10.62 28.00 38.25
C GLN A 303 -10.65 29.28 37.38
N TYR A 304 -11.77 29.78 36.86
CA TYR A 304 -13.21 29.47 37.00
C TYR A 304 -13.98 30.11 35.81
N SER A 305 -15.24 29.68 35.60
CA SER A 305 -16.41 30.42 35.03
C SER A 305 -16.28 31.10 33.66
N GLY A 306 -17.17 30.87 32.68
CA GLY A 306 -18.63 31.01 32.76
C GLY A 306 -19.02 32.32 32.07
N GLY A 307 -19.89 32.27 31.06
CA GLY A 307 -20.36 33.49 30.37
C GLY A 307 -20.99 33.18 29.02
N GLU A 308 -22.32 33.20 29.00
CA GLU A 308 -23.18 33.07 27.83
C GLU A 308 -23.12 34.31 26.91
N SER A 309 -23.53 34.10 25.65
CA SER A 309 -24.60 34.86 24.97
C SER A 309 -24.28 35.70 23.71
N TRP A 310 -25.18 35.51 22.72
CA TRP A 310 -25.66 36.37 21.61
C TRP A 310 -24.76 36.76 20.42
N GLY A 311 -25.30 36.55 19.20
CA GLY A 311 -25.15 37.50 18.07
C GLY A 311 -24.69 36.93 16.71
N MET A 312 -25.65 36.57 15.84
CA MET A 312 -25.52 36.58 14.37
C MET A 312 -25.55 38.03 13.81
N PRO A 313 -25.45 38.36 12.49
CA PRO A 313 -24.96 37.63 11.29
C PRO A 313 -24.03 38.47 10.35
N LEU A 314 -23.62 37.86 9.22
CA LEU A 314 -23.35 38.42 7.87
C LEU A 314 -22.32 39.56 7.69
N ASN A 315 -21.33 39.33 6.82
CA ASN A 315 -21.07 40.25 5.72
C ASN A 315 -20.34 39.59 4.54
N GLN A 316 -20.92 39.82 3.35
CA GLN A 316 -20.37 39.57 2.02
C GLN A 316 -19.22 40.54 1.74
N CYS A 317 -18.21 40.10 1.00
CA CYS A 317 -17.38 40.99 0.19
C CYS A 317 -17.04 40.28 -1.13
N HIS A 318 -17.72 40.71 -2.19
CA HIS A 318 -17.27 40.57 -3.57
C HIS A 318 -15.97 41.34 -3.76
N ASN A 319 -15.02 40.77 -4.52
CA ASN A 319 -14.09 41.56 -5.32
C ASN A 319 -13.81 40.82 -6.62
N SER A 320 -14.55 41.22 -7.65
CA SER A 320 -14.28 40.97 -9.05
C SER A 320 -13.21 41.96 -9.51
N VAL A 321 -12.08 41.45 -10.00
CA VAL A 321 -11.11 42.25 -10.78
C VAL A 321 -11.25 41.83 -12.23
N VAL A 322 -11.86 42.73 -13.00
CA VAL A 322 -11.83 42.77 -14.45
C VAL A 322 -10.46 43.33 -14.86
N THR A 323 -9.75 42.64 -15.75
CA THR A 323 -8.70 43.26 -16.57
C THR A 323 -9.00 42.94 -18.02
N THR A 324 -9.25 43.99 -18.78
CA THR A 324 -9.38 43.98 -20.24
C THR A 324 -8.09 44.51 -20.88
N ASP A 325 -7.91 44.08 -22.13
CA ASP A 325 -7.19 44.73 -23.22
C ASP A 325 -5.65 44.71 -23.21
N ALA A 326 -5.06 44.06 -24.21
CA ALA A 326 -4.80 44.74 -25.49
C ALA A 326 -4.11 43.79 -26.48
N ALA A 327 -4.69 43.69 -27.68
CA ALA A 327 -4.03 43.16 -28.87
C ALA A 327 -3.81 44.33 -29.85
N CYS A 328 -2.60 44.40 -30.43
CA CYS A 328 -2.26 44.92 -31.78
C CYS A 328 -0.75 45.20 -31.89
N PRO A 329 -0.17 45.28 -33.09
CA PRO A 329 -0.62 44.79 -34.40
C PRO A 329 0.17 43.58 -34.91
#